data_AF-A0A2V8PKL8-F1
#
_entry.id   AF-A0A2V8PKL8-F1
#
_cell.length_a   1.000
_cell.length_b   1.000
_cell.length_c   1.000
_cell.angle_alpha   90.00
_cell.angle_beta   90.00
_cell.angle_gamma   90.00
#
_symmetry.space_group_name_H-M   'P 1'
#
loop_
_entity.id
_entity.type
_entity.pdbx_description
1 polymer ?
#
loop_
_entity_poly.entity_id
_entity_poly.type
_entity_poly.pdbx_seq_one_letter_code
_entity_poly.pdbx_strand_id
1 'polypeptide(L)'
;MKQTMKMWPAKFHRGVNDQRLSLSFLRYWAALLLNCSILFNVFAQSSGGSYQLTNSVIAGGGGTSQGTSNGLAQDSTIGEHAAGTLLRNPPFSLTSGYGAANLGLTPTAAPGSISGRITTSDGSPLDGVVVQLSGATSRSAITDASGNYHFDDVETNGFYTVTPARANFTFTPANRSFSLLGLHTEASFAASVNGAHLNPLDTAGYFVRQHYLDFLTREPDGQGFNFWVNNIESCGNDQNCREGQRINTSAAFFLSIEFQQTGYLIYRTYLAAYGDMPSAPVPIRFSEFLPDTQQIGQGVVVGQSGWEQALETNKRNFMTNFVQRSRFTLIYPASMSAQQFVDALHTNAGLVPSSAPNRPVAISEFNSTTPSDPAARARALRDVAEDPMLTQQEFNRAFVLMEYFGYLRRNPNNAPDSDFSGYNFWLGKLNQFGGNYQSAEMVKAFIVSTEYRQRFGP
;
A
#
# COMPACT_ATOMS: atom_id res chain seq x y z
N MET A 1 46.27 -2.08 -15.38
CA MET A 1 45.13 -1.24 -15.80
C MET A 1 44.18 -2.07 -16.63
N LYS A 2 42.87 -1.94 -16.36
CA LYS A 2 41.73 -2.80 -16.76
C LYS A 2 41.60 -4.10 -15.96
N GLN A 3 40.89 -4.01 -14.82
CA GLN A 3 40.30 -5.15 -14.12
C GLN A 3 38.80 -5.19 -14.45
N THR A 4 38.41 -6.19 -15.21
CA THR A 4 37.03 -6.68 -15.37
C THR A 4 36.65 -7.47 -14.13
N MET A 5 35.61 -7.05 -13.40
CA MET A 5 35.12 -7.72 -12.20
C MET A 5 34.12 -8.82 -12.59
N LYS A 6 34.60 -10.07 -12.62
CA LYS A 6 33.77 -11.28 -12.66
C LYS A 6 33.27 -11.58 -11.25
N MET A 7 31.96 -11.58 -11.03
CA MET A 7 31.35 -12.15 -9.82
C MET A 7 31.60 -13.67 -9.80
N TRP A 8 32.26 -14.15 -8.74
CA TRP A 8 32.39 -15.57 -8.41
C TRP A 8 31.42 -15.93 -7.27
N PRO A 9 30.88 -17.16 -7.25
CA PRO A 9 29.86 -17.57 -6.29
C PRO A 9 30.47 -17.89 -4.92
N ALA A 10 29.78 -17.47 -3.85
CA ALA A 10 30.12 -17.84 -2.48
C ALA A 10 29.94 -19.36 -2.26
N LYS A 11 30.93 -19.98 -1.62
CA LYS A 11 31.01 -21.41 -1.33
C LYS A 11 29.92 -21.84 -0.33
N PHE A 12 29.19 -22.88 -0.71
CA PHE A 12 28.31 -23.67 0.16
C PHE A 12 29.09 -24.40 1.27
N HIS A 13 28.54 -24.40 2.48
CA HIS A 13 28.77 -25.46 3.47
C HIS A 13 27.44 -26.17 3.74
N ARG A 14 27.42 -27.49 3.51
CA ARG A 14 26.33 -28.39 3.90
C ARG A 14 26.47 -28.73 5.39
N GLY A 15 25.39 -28.60 6.13
CA GLY A 15 25.18 -29.18 7.46
C GLY A 15 23.67 -29.26 7.71
N VAL A 16 23.03 -30.36 7.32
CA VAL A 16 22.42 -31.38 8.19
C VAL A 16 21.22 -30.88 9.01
N ASN A 17 20.04 -31.38 8.60
CA ASN A 17 18.81 -31.66 9.34
C ASN A 17 18.61 -31.00 10.72
N ASP A 18 17.59 -30.15 10.82
CA ASP A 18 16.67 -30.26 11.95
C ASP A 18 15.23 -29.88 11.53
N GLN A 19 14.34 -30.88 11.58
CA GLN A 19 12.90 -30.68 11.45
C GLN A 19 12.33 -30.48 12.84
N ARG A 20 11.88 -29.26 13.18
CA ARG A 20 10.74 -28.99 14.07
C ARG A 20 10.51 -27.48 14.27
N LEU A 21 9.21 -27.12 14.21
CA LEU A 21 8.56 -25.89 14.73
C LEU A 21 8.71 -24.66 13.81
N SER A 22 7.65 -23.97 13.36
CA SER A 22 6.47 -23.56 14.11
C SER A 22 5.24 -23.35 13.21
N LEU A 23 4.08 -23.81 13.71
CA LEU A 23 2.71 -23.70 13.17
C LEU A 23 2.15 -22.25 13.08
N SER A 24 3.00 -21.24 12.93
CA SER A 24 2.59 -19.83 12.96
C SER A 24 2.13 -19.26 11.61
N PHE A 25 2.34 -19.99 10.50
CA PHE A 25 2.08 -19.49 9.14
C PHE A 25 0.71 -19.87 8.55
N LEU A 26 -0.05 -20.77 9.20
CA LEU A 26 -1.36 -21.22 8.68
C LEU A 26 -2.55 -20.34 9.10
N ARG A 27 -2.34 -19.30 9.93
CA ARG A 27 -3.43 -18.43 10.43
C ARG A 27 -3.59 -17.10 9.68
N TYR A 28 -2.72 -16.80 8.71
CA TYR A 28 -2.78 -15.54 7.95
C TYR A 28 -3.44 -15.66 6.56
N TRP A 29 -3.96 -16.83 6.19
CA TRP A 29 -4.54 -17.07 4.86
C TRP A 29 -6.07 -17.27 4.83
N ALA A 30 -6.79 -17.14 5.97
CA ALA A 30 -8.22 -17.42 6.05
C ALA A 30 -9.15 -16.19 6.20
N ALA A 31 -8.64 -14.96 6.00
CA ALA A 31 -9.42 -13.75 6.28
C ALA A 31 -9.65 -12.83 5.06
N LEU A 32 -9.44 -13.29 3.83
CA LEU A 32 -9.63 -12.41 2.66
C LEU A 32 -10.17 -13.09 1.40
N LEU A 33 -11.09 -14.04 1.51
CA LEU A 33 -11.92 -14.48 0.38
C LEU A 33 -13.27 -15.03 0.87
N LEU A 34 -14.29 -14.17 0.99
CA LEU A 34 -15.67 -14.54 0.69
C LEU A 34 -16.57 -13.29 0.68
N ASN A 35 -17.01 -12.88 -0.51
CA ASN A 35 -18.38 -12.42 -0.81
C ASN A 35 -18.42 -11.83 -2.23
N CYS A 36 -18.92 -12.59 -3.20
CA CYS A 36 -20.03 -12.18 -4.09
C CYS A 36 -20.21 -13.22 -5.21
N SER A 37 -21.30 -13.97 -5.18
CA SER A 37 -21.87 -14.64 -6.36
C SER A 37 -23.33 -14.96 -6.06
N ILE A 38 -24.23 -14.15 -6.61
CA ILE A 38 -25.66 -14.47 -6.73
C ILE A 38 -25.87 -14.83 -8.20
N LEU A 39 -26.56 -15.95 -8.49
CA LEU A 39 -27.71 -15.97 -9.40
C LEU A 39 -28.49 -17.30 -9.31
N PHE A 40 -29.80 -17.12 -9.34
CA PHE A 40 -30.92 -18.04 -9.11
C PHE A 40 -31.05 -19.17 -10.14
N ASN A 41 -31.68 -20.29 -9.73
CA ASN A 41 -32.94 -20.72 -10.36
C ASN A 41 -33.78 -21.66 -9.47
N VAL A 42 -35.09 -21.48 -9.63
CA VAL A 42 -36.26 -21.87 -8.83
C VAL A 42 -36.81 -23.25 -9.23
N PHE A 43 -37.45 -23.95 -8.29
CA PHE A 43 -38.81 -24.56 -8.33
C PHE A 43 -38.99 -25.38 -7.04
N ALA A 44 -40.11 -25.46 -6.33
CA ALA A 44 -41.28 -24.62 -6.07
C ALA A 44 -42.05 -25.34 -4.93
N GLN A 45 -42.56 -24.63 -3.93
CA GLN A 45 -43.85 -24.97 -3.33
C GLN A 45 -44.43 -23.77 -2.59
N SER A 46 -45.62 -23.37 -3.02
CA SER A 46 -46.44 -22.30 -2.45
C SER A 46 -47.23 -22.77 -1.23
N SER A 47 -47.37 -21.90 -0.23
CA SER A 47 -48.69 -21.48 0.28
C SER A 47 -48.56 -20.40 1.36
N GLY A 48 -49.14 -19.23 1.11
CA GLY A 48 -49.74 -18.37 2.15
C GLY A 48 -48.99 -17.09 2.54
N GLY A 49 -49.35 -15.95 1.92
CA GLY A 49 -49.33 -14.64 2.60
C GLY A 49 -50.39 -14.62 3.72
N SER A 50 -50.46 -13.68 4.66
CA SER A 50 -49.93 -12.31 4.83
C SER A 50 -49.99 -11.98 6.33
N TYR A 51 -49.08 -11.15 6.87
CA TYR A 51 -49.21 -10.63 8.24
C TYR A 51 -49.41 -9.12 8.25
N GLN A 52 -50.50 -8.70 8.89
CA GLN A 52 -50.80 -7.32 9.25
C GLN A 52 -50.10 -7.00 10.58
N LEU A 53 -49.32 -5.92 10.62
CA LEU A 53 -48.91 -5.28 11.86
C LEU A 53 -50.06 -4.40 12.35
N THR A 54 -50.86 -4.91 13.28
CA THR A 54 -51.82 -4.09 14.02
C THR A 54 -51.10 -3.45 15.21
N ASN A 55 -50.76 -2.16 15.07
CA ASN A 55 -50.48 -1.32 16.23
C ASN A 55 -51.78 -1.16 17.03
N SER A 56 -51.92 -1.85 18.16
CA SER A 56 -52.90 -1.46 19.17
C SER A 56 -52.27 -0.39 20.05
N VAL A 57 -52.56 0.87 19.74
CA VAL A 57 -52.43 1.93 20.75
C VAL A 57 -53.60 1.74 21.71
N ILE A 58 -53.32 1.26 22.93
CA ILE A 58 -54.21 1.46 24.06
C ILE A 58 -53.47 2.41 25.01
N ALA A 59 -54.15 3.50 25.35
CA ALA A 59 -53.63 4.52 26.25
C ALA A 59 -53.28 3.89 27.62
N GLY A 60 -52.03 4.04 28.03
CA GLY A 60 -51.56 3.87 29.41
C GLY A 60 -51.15 2.45 29.83
N GLY A 61 -49.86 2.11 29.70
CA GLY A 61 -49.14 1.37 30.74
C GLY A 61 -48.64 -0.05 30.43
N GLY A 62 -47.51 -0.17 29.73
CA GLY A 62 -46.58 -1.32 29.79
C GLY A 62 -46.98 -2.60 29.03
N GLY A 63 -45.99 -3.35 28.52
CA GLY A 63 -46.21 -4.57 27.76
C GLY A 63 -44.98 -5.48 27.72
N THR A 64 -45.22 -6.77 27.49
CA THR A 64 -44.20 -7.83 27.42
C THR A 64 -44.04 -8.30 25.98
N SER A 65 -42.81 -8.40 25.48
CA SER A 65 -42.51 -9.02 24.17
C SER A 65 -41.58 -10.21 24.35
N GLN A 66 -41.92 -11.35 23.72
CA GLN A 66 -41.17 -12.61 23.87
C GLN A 66 -40.92 -13.27 22.51
N GLY A 67 -39.65 -13.49 22.17
CA GLY A 67 -39.24 -14.16 20.94
C GLY A 67 -39.14 -15.68 21.12
N THR A 68 -39.84 -16.44 20.27
CA THR A 68 -40.01 -17.90 20.39
C THR A 68 -38.80 -18.75 20.00
N SER A 69 -37.72 -18.16 19.49
CA SER A 69 -36.54 -18.94 19.07
C SER A 69 -35.39 -18.97 20.07
N ASN A 70 -35.21 -17.96 20.94
CA ASN A 70 -34.10 -17.90 21.91
C ASN A 70 -34.50 -17.44 23.34
N GLY A 71 -35.79 -17.28 23.65
CA GLY A 71 -36.25 -17.07 25.03
C GLY A 71 -35.98 -15.69 25.65
N LEU A 72 -35.66 -14.66 24.87
CA LEU A 72 -35.60 -13.29 25.37
C LEU A 72 -37.03 -12.77 25.61
N ALA A 73 -37.35 -12.49 26.87
CA ALA A 73 -38.55 -11.77 27.31
C ALA A 73 -38.13 -10.37 27.78
N GLN A 74 -38.80 -9.33 27.30
CA GLN A 74 -38.64 -7.97 27.80
C GLN A 74 -39.96 -7.48 28.38
N ASP A 75 -39.97 -7.24 29.70
CA ASP A 75 -41.03 -6.51 30.40
C ASP A 75 -40.68 -5.02 30.46
N SER A 76 -41.66 -4.13 30.31
CA SER A 76 -41.46 -2.69 30.52
C SER A 76 -42.69 -2.05 31.17
N THR A 77 -42.46 -1.24 32.21
CA THR A 77 -43.46 -0.40 32.89
C THR A 77 -43.00 1.06 32.91
N ILE A 78 -43.93 1.99 32.88
CA ILE A 78 -43.62 3.43 32.89
C ILE A 78 -43.28 3.82 34.33
N GLY A 79 -42.04 4.24 34.58
CA GLY A 79 -41.55 4.63 35.91
C GLY A 79 -40.03 4.69 36.04
N GLU A 80 -39.27 4.00 35.18
CA GLU A 80 -37.84 4.30 35.00
C GLU A 80 -37.68 5.53 34.12
N HIS A 81 -36.86 6.49 34.58
CA HIS A 81 -36.57 7.70 33.83
C HIS A 81 -35.95 7.35 32.47
N ALA A 82 -36.72 7.52 31.40
CA ALA A 82 -36.25 7.61 30.01
C ALA A 82 -35.46 8.89 29.72
N ALA A 83 -34.67 9.36 30.69
CA ALA A 83 -33.71 10.43 30.53
C ALA A 83 -32.44 9.97 31.24
N GLY A 84 -31.50 9.42 30.46
CA GLY A 84 -30.19 9.04 30.99
C GLY A 84 -29.60 10.23 31.74
N THR A 85 -29.14 10.01 32.96
CA THR A 85 -28.51 11.08 33.73
C THR A 85 -27.25 11.50 32.99
N LEU A 86 -27.15 12.77 32.61
CA LEU A 86 -25.96 13.34 32.01
C LEU A 86 -25.01 13.73 33.14
N LEU A 87 -24.11 12.83 33.51
CA LEU A 87 -23.02 13.14 34.45
C LEU A 87 -21.95 13.95 33.71
N ARG A 88 -21.81 15.23 34.06
CA ARG A 88 -20.72 16.09 33.57
C ARG A 88 -19.64 16.19 34.64
N ASN A 89 -18.47 15.65 34.34
CA ASN A 89 -17.25 15.99 35.06
C ASN A 89 -16.16 16.24 34.02
N PRO A 90 -15.85 17.50 33.66
CA PRO A 90 -14.84 17.81 32.65
C PRO A 90 -13.55 17.00 32.91
N PRO A 91 -13.01 16.26 31.91
CA PRO A 91 -13.28 16.29 30.47
C PRO A 91 -14.26 15.23 29.93
N PHE A 92 -15.01 14.53 30.79
CA PHE A 92 -15.87 13.41 30.39
C PHE A 92 -17.36 13.74 30.56
N SER A 93 -18.20 13.18 29.68
CA SER A 93 -19.64 13.13 29.88
C SER A 93 -20.12 11.68 29.77
N LEU A 94 -20.84 11.22 30.79
CA LEU A 94 -21.48 9.90 30.79
C LEU A 94 -22.99 10.08 30.64
N THR A 95 -23.60 9.30 29.76
CA THR A 95 -25.06 9.14 29.69
C THR A 95 -25.35 7.66 29.91
N SER A 96 -25.95 7.31 31.04
CA SER A 96 -26.31 5.92 31.36
C SER A 96 -27.82 5.69 31.25
N GLY A 97 -28.21 4.61 30.56
CA GLY A 97 -29.59 4.11 30.45
C GLY A 97 -29.60 2.69 29.88
N TYR A 98 -30.60 1.86 30.22
CA TYR A 98 -30.71 0.49 29.72
C TYR A 98 -30.82 0.49 28.19
N GLY A 99 -29.85 -0.16 27.52
CA GLY A 99 -29.70 -0.17 26.06
C GLY A 99 -28.37 0.42 25.55
N ALA A 100 -27.50 0.94 26.44
CA ALA A 100 -26.17 1.41 26.05
C ALA A 100 -25.25 0.24 25.64
N ALA A 101 -25.24 -0.08 24.34
CA ALA A 101 -24.16 -0.81 23.70
C ALA A 101 -22.86 0.00 23.85
N ASN A 102 -21.80 -0.67 24.32
CA ASN A 102 -20.40 -0.19 24.43
C ASN A 102 -20.21 1.32 24.69
N LEU A 103 -19.99 1.64 25.96
CA LEU A 103 -19.53 2.95 26.43
C LEU A 103 -18.12 3.26 25.91
N GLY A 104 -18.02 3.77 24.68
CA GLY A 104 -16.85 4.50 24.25
C GLY A 104 -16.78 5.82 25.00
N LEU A 105 -15.95 5.92 26.03
CA LEU A 105 -15.54 7.21 26.60
C LEU A 105 -14.70 7.92 25.52
N THR A 106 -15.35 8.60 24.58
CA THR A 106 -14.66 9.47 23.64
C THR A 106 -14.44 10.82 24.34
N PRO A 107 -13.19 11.26 24.58
CA PRO A 107 -12.93 12.63 25.01
C PRO A 107 -13.63 13.60 24.06
N THR A 108 -14.40 14.56 24.59
CA THR A 108 -15.07 15.59 23.76
C THR A 108 -14.08 16.67 23.29
N ALA A 109 -12.86 16.67 23.82
CA ALA A 109 -11.81 17.56 23.33
C ALA A 109 -11.41 17.11 21.92
N ALA A 110 -11.56 18.01 20.94
CA ALA A 110 -11.00 17.77 19.61
C ALA A 110 -9.52 17.42 19.76
N PRO A 111 -9.04 16.37 19.07
CA PRO A 111 -7.66 15.98 19.22
C PRO A 111 -6.76 17.10 18.65
N GLY A 112 -5.59 17.27 19.26
CA GLY A 112 -4.60 18.25 18.86
C GLY A 112 -3.61 17.68 17.85
N SER A 113 -2.70 18.54 17.41
CA SER A 113 -1.61 18.19 16.51
C SER A 113 -0.28 18.68 17.07
N ILE A 114 0.78 17.92 16.80
CA ILE A 114 2.16 18.34 17.07
C ILE A 114 2.89 18.30 15.75
N SER A 115 3.50 19.40 15.31
CA SER A 115 4.30 19.43 14.09
C SER A 115 5.63 20.14 14.32
N GLY A 116 6.48 20.15 13.31
CA GLY A 116 7.68 20.95 13.32
C GLY A 116 8.44 20.82 12.02
N ARG A 117 9.47 21.66 11.89
CA ARG A 117 10.42 21.60 10.80
C ARG A 117 11.82 21.40 11.35
N ILE A 118 12.58 20.53 10.70
CA ILE A 118 13.97 20.24 11.03
C ILE A 118 14.85 20.71 9.89
N THR A 119 15.79 21.59 10.21
CA THR A 119 16.76 22.14 9.26
C THR A 119 18.18 21.90 9.74
N THR A 120 19.14 21.83 8.83
CA THR A 120 20.56 21.90 9.14
C THR A 120 20.98 23.31 9.58
N SER A 121 22.21 23.44 10.08
CA SER A 121 22.75 24.71 10.59
C SER A 121 22.83 25.84 9.55
N ASP A 122 22.82 25.50 8.27
CA ASP A 122 22.77 26.43 7.13
C ASP A 122 21.33 26.81 6.71
N GLY A 123 20.31 26.28 7.40
CA GLY A 123 18.89 26.53 7.10
C GLY A 123 18.29 25.61 6.04
N SER A 124 19.05 24.68 5.46
CA SER A 124 18.54 23.70 4.50
C SER A 124 17.60 22.71 5.19
N PRO A 125 16.49 22.28 4.55
CA PRO A 125 15.60 21.26 5.13
C PRO A 125 16.32 19.92 5.29
N LEU A 126 16.06 19.23 6.41
CA LEU A 126 16.60 17.89 6.66
C LEU A 126 15.50 16.83 6.62
N ASP A 127 15.51 16.05 5.56
CA ASP A 127 14.58 14.94 5.34
C ASP A 127 14.94 13.69 6.16
N GLY A 128 14.06 12.69 6.22
CA GLY A 128 14.40 11.37 6.76
C GLY A 128 14.85 11.36 8.23
N VAL A 129 14.50 12.38 9.01
CA VAL A 129 14.73 12.41 10.45
C VAL A 129 13.55 11.71 11.11
N VAL A 130 13.81 10.61 11.81
CA VAL A 130 12.77 9.96 12.61
C VAL A 130 12.52 10.84 13.83
N VAL A 131 11.26 11.21 14.05
CA VAL A 131 10.84 11.98 15.20
C VAL A 131 10.00 11.06 16.08
N GLN A 132 10.46 10.83 17.31
CA GLN A 132 9.74 10.03 18.29
C GLN A 132 8.90 10.95 19.18
N LEU A 133 7.60 10.68 19.23
CA LEU A 133 6.69 11.19 20.24
C LEU A 133 6.58 10.17 21.37
N SER A 134 6.66 10.64 22.61
CA SER A 134 6.49 9.84 23.84
C SER A 134 5.74 10.65 24.89
N GLY A 135 5.24 9.99 25.95
CA GLY A 135 4.43 10.62 27.00
C GLY A 135 3.06 9.96 27.09
N ALA A 136 1.99 10.74 26.97
CA ALA A 136 0.62 10.21 26.99
C ALA A 136 0.35 9.19 25.87
N THR A 137 0.95 9.39 24.70
CA THR A 137 0.98 8.41 23.61
C THR A 137 2.39 8.29 23.05
N SER A 138 2.69 7.14 22.43
CA SER A 138 3.98 6.88 21.79
C SER A 138 3.79 6.54 20.31
N ARG A 139 4.36 7.37 19.44
CA ARG A 139 4.29 7.23 17.97
C ARG A 139 5.55 7.79 17.34
N SER A 140 5.86 7.37 16.13
CA SER A 140 6.95 7.92 15.32
C SER A 140 6.39 8.65 14.09
N ALA A 141 7.06 9.72 13.70
CA ALA A 141 6.90 10.37 12.41
C ALA A 141 8.28 10.44 11.72
N ILE A 142 8.30 10.82 10.45
CA ILE A 142 9.56 11.04 9.73
C ILE A 142 9.47 12.31 8.90
N THR A 143 10.56 13.08 8.82
CA THR A 143 10.54 14.34 8.06
C THR A 143 10.49 14.11 6.55
N ASP A 144 9.66 14.91 5.89
CA ASP A 144 9.55 14.94 4.43
C ASP A 144 10.76 15.66 3.76
N ALA A 145 10.75 15.74 2.43
CA ALA A 145 11.78 16.46 1.67
C ALA A 145 11.91 17.97 2.02
N SER A 146 10.89 18.56 2.64
CA SER A 146 10.90 19.95 3.12
C SER A 146 11.31 20.07 4.60
N GLY A 147 11.65 18.95 5.24
CA GLY A 147 12.06 18.86 6.64
C GLY A 147 10.89 18.88 7.62
N ASN A 148 9.65 18.79 7.15
CA ASN A 148 8.46 18.86 8.00
C ASN A 148 8.08 17.50 8.54
N TYR A 149 7.61 17.44 9.79
CA TYR A 149 6.96 16.28 10.37
C TYR A 149 5.69 16.70 11.10
N HIS A 150 4.77 15.77 11.30
CA HIS A 150 3.56 16.00 12.08
C HIS A 150 3.07 14.72 12.78
N PHE A 151 2.33 14.93 13.84
CA PHE A 151 1.52 13.96 14.55
C PHE A 151 0.12 14.53 14.64
N ASP A 152 -0.81 13.91 13.93
CA ASP A 152 -2.22 14.24 14.00
C ASP A 152 -2.90 13.43 15.11
N ASP A 153 -4.14 13.80 15.44
CA ASP A 153 -4.97 13.08 16.39
C ASP A 153 -4.29 12.82 17.76
N VAL A 154 -3.56 13.81 18.27
CA VAL A 154 -2.86 13.74 19.56
C VAL A 154 -3.80 14.12 20.71
N GLU A 155 -3.83 13.35 21.78
CA GLU A 155 -4.65 13.67 22.95
C GLU A 155 -4.22 15.01 23.59
N THR A 156 -5.17 15.93 23.73
CA THR A 156 -4.94 17.24 24.39
C THR A 156 -4.88 17.08 25.91
N ASN A 157 -4.21 18.01 26.58
CA ASN A 157 -3.84 17.97 28.01
C ASN A 157 -2.85 16.86 28.40
N GLY A 158 -2.37 16.06 27.44
CA GLY A 158 -1.26 15.15 27.65
C GLY A 158 0.08 15.87 27.76
N PHE A 159 1.03 15.28 28.49
CA PHE A 159 2.43 15.69 28.48
C PHE A 159 3.19 14.85 27.46
N TYR A 160 3.97 15.52 26.61
CA TYR A 160 4.68 14.91 25.50
C TYR A 160 6.15 15.29 25.49
N THR A 161 6.97 14.37 25.00
CA THR A 161 8.37 14.62 24.66
C THR A 161 8.61 14.21 23.21
N VAL A 162 9.16 15.15 22.43
CA VAL A 162 9.51 14.99 21.03
C VAL A 162 11.03 14.89 20.90
N THR A 163 11.51 13.80 20.30
CA THR A 163 12.94 13.51 20.17
C THR A 163 13.29 13.15 18.72
N PRO A 164 14.07 13.96 18.00
CA PRO A 164 14.55 13.65 16.66
C PRO A 164 15.78 12.71 16.70
N ALA A 165 15.88 11.84 15.71
CA ALA A 165 17.03 10.95 15.51
C ALA A 165 17.27 10.68 14.01
N ARG A 166 18.52 10.84 13.56
CA ARG A 166 19.00 10.45 12.24
C ARG A 166 20.48 10.11 12.33
N ALA A 167 20.89 9.03 11.68
CA ALA A 167 22.31 8.69 11.57
C ALA A 167 23.11 9.87 10.98
N ASN A 168 24.34 10.07 11.47
CA ASN A 168 25.27 11.15 11.08
C ASN A 168 24.88 12.57 11.54
N PHE A 169 23.81 12.74 12.32
CA PHE A 169 23.38 14.04 12.85
C PHE A 169 23.21 14.05 14.38
N THR A 170 23.40 15.23 14.95
CA THR A 170 22.99 15.60 16.32
C THR A 170 22.01 16.77 16.25
N PHE A 171 21.09 16.86 17.20
CA PHE A 171 20.00 17.83 17.19
C PHE A 171 20.03 18.76 18.41
N THR A 172 19.72 20.03 18.18
CA THR A 172 19.66 21.09 19.21
C THR A 172 18.29 21.78 19.17
N PRO A 173 17.52 21.77 20.27
CA PRO A 173 17.74 20.95 21.47
C PRO A 173 17.65 19.45 21.16
N ALA A 174 18.18 18.58 22.03
CA ALA A 174 18.13 17.13 21.78
C ALA A 174 16.71 16.54 21.89
N ASN A 175 15.84 17.19 22.66
CA ASN A 175 14.41 16.90 22.75
C ASN A 175 13.66 18.16 23.18
N ARG A 176 12.34 18.15 23.02
CA ARG A 176 11.44 19.17 23.58
C ARG A 176 10.31 18.48 24.32
N SER A 177 10.01 18.95 25.53
CA SER A 177 8.90 18.45 26.33
C SER A 177 7.91 19.55 26.67
N PHE A 178 6.62 19.26 26.57
CA PHE A 178 5.54 20.22 26.79
C PHE A 178 4.21 19.51 27.07
N SER A 179 3.28 20.21 27.71
CA SER A 179 1.87 19.80 27.77
C SER A 179 1.12 20.32 26.55
N LEU A 180 0.36 19.48 25.87
CA LEU A 180 -0.44 19.87 24.71
C LEU A 180 -1.74 20.56 25.18
N LEU A 181 -1.64 21.82 25.56
CA LEU A 181 -2.77 22.59 26.12
C LEU A 181 -3.69 23.19 25.04
N GLY A 182 -3.26 23.19 23.77
CA GLY A 182 -4.01 23.73 22.63
C GLY A 182 -4.19 22.70 21.51
N LEU A 183 -4.86 23.11 20.44
CA LEU A 183 -5.08 22.27 19.25
C LEU A 183 -3.80 22.02 18.43
N HIS A 184 -2.78 22.85 18.61
CA HIS A 184 -1.55 22.78 17.84
C HIS A 184 -0.34 23.15 18.69
N THR A 185 0.78 22.45 18.49
CA THR A 185 2.08 22.83 19.05
C THR A 185 3.21 22.55 18.06
N GLU A 186 4.06 23.56 17.85
CA GLU A 186 5.26 23.44 17.03
C GLU A 186 6.48 23.05 17.86
N ALA A 187 7.27 22.09 17.37
CA ALA A 187 8.49 21.62 18.00
C ALA A 187 9.65 21.53 16.98
N SER A 188 10.28 22.66 16.67
CA SER A 188 11.36 22.70 15.68
C SER A 188 12.75 22.38 16.27
N PHE A 189 13.62 21.81 15.44
CA PHE A 189 14.98 21.38 15.81
C PHE A 189 16.00 21.82 14.76
N ALA A 190 17.20 22.16 15.21
CA ALA A 190 18.35 22.38 14.33
C ALA A 190 19.25 21.14 14.34
N ALA A 191 19.68 20.69 13.17
CA ALA A 191 20.58 19.55 12.99
C ALA A 191 22.01 19.99 12.69
N SER A 192 22.99 19.25 13.20
CA SER A 192 24.41 19.43 12.92
C SER A 192 25.04 18.08 12.64
N VAL A 193 25.95 18.00 11.67
CA VAL A 193 26.65 16.75 11.31
C VAL A 193 27.58 16.35 12.44
N ASN A 194 27.57 15.07 12.84
CA ASN A 194 28.32 14.57 14.00
C ASN A 194 29.61 13.82 13.65
N GLY A 195 30.01 13.83 12.38
CA GLY A 195 31.23 13.18 11.87
C GLY A 195 31.16 11.66 11.71
N ALA A 196 30.03 11.03 12.03
CA ALA A 196 29.83 9.61 11.73
C ALA A 196 29.62 9.37 10.23
N HIS A 197 29.97 8.15 9.80
CA HIS A 197 29.83 7.68 8.42
C HIS A 197 29.00 6.38 8.39
N LEU A 198 27.78 6.46 8.94
CA LEU A 198 26.84 5.35 8.96
C LEU A 198 25.87 5.44 7.77
N ASN A 199 25.37 4.29 7.33
CA ASN A 199 24.31 4.26 6.33
C ASN A 199 22.95 4.40 7.05
N PRO A 200 22.18 5.49 6.83
CA PRO A 200 20.90 5.69 7.51
C PRO A 200 19.89 4.58 7.20
N LEU A 201 20.04 3.91 6.05
CA LEU A 201 19.25 2.74 5.65
C LEU A 201 19.34 1.57 6.65
N ASP A 202 20.32 1.56 7.54
CA ASP A 202 20.41 0.53 8.58
C ASP A 202 19.39 0.72 9.72
N THR A 203 18.78 1.90 9.83
CA THR A 203 17.68 2.17 10.76
C THR A 203 16.33 1.77 10.16
N ALA A 204 15.41 1.23 10.97
CA ALA A 204 14.10 0.79 10.48
C ALA A 204 13.26 1.95 9.91
N GLY A 205 13.24 3.10 10.60
CA GLY A 205 12.49 4.28 10.15
C GLY A 205 12.94 4.78 8.78
N TYR A 206 14.25 4.96 8.58
CA TYR A 206 14.75 5.40 7.28
C TYR A 206 14.51 4.33 6.20
N PHE A 207 14.75 3.04 6.51
CA PHE A 207 14.50 1.93 5.60
C PHE A 207 13.05 1.90 5.09
N VAL A 208 12.08 1.97 6.01
CA VAL A 208 10.65 2.00 5.68
C VAL A 208 10.32 3.19 4.79
N ARG A 209 10.78 4.40 5.16
CA ARG A 209 10.56 5.59 4.32
C ARG A 209 11.12 5.43 2.91
N GLN A 210 12.34 4.87 2.77
CA GLN A 210 12.89 4.64 1.43
C GLN A 210 12.03 3.69 0.60
N HIS A 211 11.37 2.70 1.20
CA HIS A 211 10.46 1.81 0.46
C HIS A 211 9.19 2.52 -0.01
N TYR A 212 8.64 3.43 0.80
CA TYR A 212 7.55 4.31 0.37
C TYR A 212 7.98 5.21 -0.80
N LEU A 213 9.16 5.83 -0.73
CA LEU A 213 9.65 6.72 -1.80
C LEU A 213 10.05 5.98 -3.07
N ASP A 214 10.65 4.80 -2.94
CA ASP A 214 11.14 4.01 -4.05
C ASP A 214 10.03 3.31 -4.81
N PHE A 215 9.01 2.82 -4.10
CA PHE A 215 7.98 1.98 -4.70
C PHE A 215 6.64 2.71 -4.86
N LEU A 216 6.28 3.60 -3.92
CA LEU A 216 4.99 4.31 -3.94
C LEU A 216 5.12 5.79 -4.30
N THR A 217 6.35 6.31 -4.41
CA THR A 217 6.65 7.71 -4.80
C THR A 217 6.02 8.77 -3.89
N ARG A 218 5.80 8.44 -2.62
CA ARG A 218 5.22 9.34 -1.61
C ARG A 218 5.86 9.12 -0.25
N GLU A 219 5.65 10.07 0.66
CA GLU A 219 5.98 9.88 2.08
C GLU A 219 4.98 8.89 2.73
N PRO A 220 5.40 8.17 3.77
CA PRO A 220 4.49 7.31 4.51
C PRO A 220 3.45 8.13 5.28
N ASP A 221 2.23 7.60 5.37
CA ASP A 221 1.27 8.07 6.35
C ASP A 221 1.69 7.60 7.76
N GLY A 222 1.22 8.30 8.80
CA GLY A 222 1.64 8.02 10.17
C GLY A 222 1.33 6.58 10.62
N GLN A 223 0.18 6.02 10.25
CA GLN A 223 -0.20 4.67 10.67
C GLN A 223 0.67 3.61 9.99
N GLY A 224 0.79 3.69 8.66
CA GLY A 224 1.63 2.80 7.86
C GLY A 224 3.10 2.85 8.27
N PHE A 225 3.64 4.06 8.52
CA PHE A 225 5.01 4.23 9.00
C PHE A 225 5.25 3.44 10.30
N ASN A 226 4.41 3.66 11.31
CA ASN A 226 4.53 3.02 12.61
C ASN A 226 4.35 1.50 12.50
N PHE A 227 3.40 1.02 11.69
CA PHE A 227 3.16 -0.41 11.48
C PHE A 227 4.42 -1.11 10.95
N TRP A 228 5.03 -0.59 9.88
CA TRP A 228 6.20 -1.22 9.26
C TRP A 228 7.46 -1.09 10.10
N VAL A 229 7.65 0.05 10.77
CA VAL A 229 8.77 0.23 11.72
C VAL A 229 8.65 -0.77 12.87
N ASN A 230 7.47 -0.87 13.50
CA ASN A 230 7.25 -1.79 14.61
C ASN A 230 7.39 -3.25 14.18
N ASN A 231 7.04 -3.61 12.95
CA ASN A 231 7.27 -4.95 12.43
C ASN A 231 8.76 -5.35 12.52
N ILE A 232 9.66 -4.44 12.15
CA ILE A 232 11.11 -4.67 12.22
C ILE A 232 11.61 -4.57 13.67
N GLU A 233 11.18 -3.57 14.42
CA GLU A 233 11.65 -3.33 15.79
C GLU A 233 11.16 -4.39 16.79
N SER A 234 10.07 -5.11 16.50
CA SER A 234 9.60 -6.24 17.32
C SER A 234 10.63 -7.36 17.50
N CYS A 235 11.61 -7.45 16.60
CA CYS A 235 12.73 -8.40 16.69
C CYS A 235 13.80 -8.03 17.75
N GLY A 236 13.75 -6.81 18.32
CA GLY A 236 14.79 -6.33 19.22
C GLY A 236 16.18 -6.39 18.57
N ASN A 237 17.14 -7.07 19.20
CA ASN A 237 18.53 -7.19 18.74
C ASN A 237 18.80 -8.42 17.86
N ASP A 238 17.82 -9.30 17.61
CA ASP A 238 18.00 -10.50 16.78
C ASP A 238 18.18 -10.11 15.30
N GLN A 239 19.42 -10.22 14.81
CA GLN A 239 19.78 -9.83 13.45
C GLN A 239 19.11 -10.70 12.37
N ASN A 240 18.90 -12.00 12.65
CA ASN A 240 18.26 -12.89 11.67
C ASN A 240 16.77 -12.54 11.56
N CYS A 241 16.12 -12.27 12.69
CA CYS A 241 14.74 -11.79 12.71
C CYS A 241 14.62 -10.44 11.97
N ARG A 242 15.51 -9.47 12.25
CA ARG A 242 15.50 -8.17 11.60
C ARG A 242 15.73 -8.26 10.09
N GLU A 243 16.68 -9.09 9.63
CA GLU A 243 16.91 -9.31 8.20
C GLU A 243 15.64 -9.88 7.55
N GLY A 244 15.05 -10.92 8.13
CA GLY A 244 13.80 -11.52 7.65
C GLY A 244 12.66 -10.50 7.58
N GLN A 245 12.48 -9.67 8.61
CA GLN A 245 11.44 -8.65 8.62
C GLN A 245 11.70 -7.52 7.61
N ARG A 246 12.95 -7.12 7.38
CA ARG A 246 13.27 -6.13 6.34
C ARG A 246 12.93 -6.65 4.95
N ILE A 247 13.25 -7.92 4.67
CA ILE A 247 12.90 -8.58 3.40
C ILE A 247 11.38 -8.65 3.24
N ASN A 248 10.65 -9.08 4.27
CA ASN A 248 9.19 -9.23 4.22
C ASN A 248 8.48 -7.88 4.11
N THR A 249 8.88 -6.90 4.92
CA THR A 249 8.37 -5.53 4.86
C THR A 249 8.57 -4.98 3.46
N SER A 250 9.74 -5.18 2.84
CA SER A 250 9.96 -4.75 1.47
C SER A 250 9.02 -5.41 0.47
N ALA A 251 9.01 -6.74 0.44
CA ALA A 251 8.20 -7.50 -0.51
C ALA A 251 6.71 -7.12 -0.39
N ALA A 252 6.24 -6.79 0.81
CA ALA A 252 4.87 -6.36 1.05
C ALA A 252 4.48 -5.08 0.29
N PHE A 253 5.41 -4.16 -0.01
CA PHE A 253 5.11 -2.99 -0.84
C PHE A 253 4.75 -3.40 -2.27
N PHE A 254 5.52 -4.31 -2.88
CA PHE A 254 5.21 -4.84 -4.22
C PHE A 254 3.91 -5.64 -4.25
N LEU A 255 3.56 -6.30 -3.14
CA LEU A 255 2.32 -7.05 -2.99
C LEU A 255 1.13 -6.18 -2.58
N SER A 256 1.35 -4.93 -2.19
CA SER A 256 0.29 -4.04 -1.73
C SER A 256 -0.71 -3.73 -2.85
N ILE A 257 -1.97 -3.47 -2.47
CA ILE A 257 -3.00 -3.01 -3.41
C ILE A 257 -2.50 -1.78 -4.17
N GLU A 258 -1.86 -0.84 -3.47
CA GLU A 258 -1.35 0.39 -4.07
C GLU A 258 -0.39 0.10 -5.22
N PHE A 259 0.64 -0.71 -5.01
CA PHE A 259 1.62 -1.02 -6.06
C PHE A 259 1.05 -1.92 -7.17
N GLN A 260 0.18 -2.88 -6.81
CA GLN A 260 -0.48 -3.75 -7.79
C GLN A 260 -1.39 -2.97 -8.76
N GLN A 261 -2.03 -1.92 -8.26
CA GLN A 261 -2.97 -1.09 -9.02
C GLN A 261 -2.32 0.17 -9.63
N THR A 262 -1.04 0.43 -9.33
CA THR A 262 -0.24 1.51 -9.92
C THR A 262 0.88 0.92 -10.79
N GLY A 263 2.04 0.61 -10.22
CA GLY A 263 3.24 0.15 -10.94
C GLY A 263 2.99 -1.08 -11.81
N TYR A 264 2.36 -2.13 -11.28
CA TYR A 264 2.09 -3.32 -12.11
C TYR A 264 1.02 -3.08 -13.17
N LEU A 265 0.06 -2.18 -12.93
CA LEU A 265 -0.89 -1.78 -13.97
C LEU A 265 -0.16 -1.05 -15.10
N ILE A 266 0.77 -0.13 -14.80
CA ILE A 266 1.60 0.52 -15.82
C ILE A 266 2.37 -0.49 -16.65
N TYR A 267 3.04 -1.45 -16.00
CA TYR A 267 3.76 -2.53 -16.70
C TYR A 267 2.85 -3.26 -17.70
N ARG A 268 1.68 -3.73 -17.24
CA ARG A 268 0.75 -4.51 -18.07
C ARG A 268 0.12 -3.67 -19.17
N THR A 269 -0.14 -2.38 -18.94
CA THR A 269 -0.64 -1.47 -19.98
C THR A 269 0.36 -1.34 -21.12
N TYR A 270 1.65 -1.15 -20.83
CA TYR A 270 2.67 -1.07 -21.87
C TYR A 270 2.84 -2.40 -22.61
N LEU A 271 2.81 -3.52 -21.89
CA LEU A 271 2.90 -4.85 -22.48
C LEU A 271 1.70 -5.13 -23.41
N ALA A 272 0.48 -4.86 -22.98
CA ALA A 272 -0.71 -5.02 -23.81
C ALA A 272 -0.70 -4.07 -25.02
N ALA A 273 -0.23 -2.83 -24.83
CA ALA A 273 -0.22 -1.85 -25.91
C ALA A 273 0.88 -2.09 -26.95
N TYR A 274 2.06 -2.56 -26.55
CA TYR A 274 3.24 -2.55 -27.42
C TYR A 274 4.01 -3.87 -27.48
N GLY A 275 3.69 -4.84 -26.62
CA GLY A 275 4.51 -6.01 -26.38
C GLY A 275 5.84 -5.65 -25.70
N ASP A 276 6.78 -6.58 -25.75
CA ASP A 276 8.16 -6.32 -25.35
C ASP A 276 8.82 -5.29 -26.27
N MET A 277 9.70 -4.45 -25.71
CA MET A 277 10.48 -3.51 -26.51
C MET A 277 11.42 -4.25 -27.49
N PRO A 278 11.75 -3.67 -28.65
CA PRO A 278 12.64 -4.30 -29.60
C PRO A 278 13.97 -4.74 -28.97
N SER A 279 14.30 -6.02 -29.09
CA SER A 279 15.51 -6.64 -28.53
C SER A 279 15.64 -6.54 -26.99
N ALA A 280 14.55 -6.36 -26.26
CA ALA A 280 14.54 -6.33 -24.80
C ALA A 280 13.46 -7.27 -24.25
N PRO A 281 13.69 -7.98 -23.13
CA PRO A 281 12.71 -8.88 -22.52
C PRO A 281 11.75 -8.13 -21.60
N VAL A 282 11.51 -6.83 -21.84
CA VAL A 282 10.71 -5.96 -20.99
C VAL A 282 9.91 -4.96 -21.84
N PRO A 283 8.68 -4.59 -21.41
CA PRO A 283 7.78 -3.74 -22.21
C PRO A 283 8.00 -2.24 -22.02
N ILE A 284 8.74 -1.83 -20.99
CA ILE A 284 8.81 -0.42 -20.56
C ILE A 284 10.19 -0.06 -20.00
N ARG A 285 10.59 1.21 -20.15
CA ARG A 285 11.79 1.79 -19.51
C ARG A 285 11.44 2.53 -18.22
N PHE A 286 12.42 2.65 -17.34
CA PHE A 286 12.27 3.40 -16.07
C PHE A 286 11.77 4.84 -16.29
N SER A 287 12.26 5.51 -17.35
CA SER A 287 11.87 6.88 -17.71
C SER A 287 10.41 7.04 -18.13
N GLU A 288 9.80 5.98 -18.67
CA GLU A 288 8.37 5.92 -19.00
C GLU A 288 7.55 5.48 -17.78
N PHE A 289 8.08 4.55 -17.00
CA PHE A 289 7.42 3.95 -15.84
C PHE A 289 7.15 4.95 -14.71
N LEU A 290 8.17 5.71 -14.30
CA LEU A 290 8.09 6.56 -13.11
C LEU A 290 7.01 7.65 -13.21
N PRO A 291 6.97 8.51 -14.26
CA PRO A 291 5.95 9.55 -14.34
C PRO A 291 4.53 8.97 -14.46
N ASP A 292 4.35 7.85 -15.17
CA ASP A 292 3.05 7.22 -15.33
C ASP A 292 2.55 6.59 -14.02
N THR A 293 3.45 6.03 -13.22
CA THR A 293 3.12 5.50 -11.89
C THR A 293 2.77 6.62 -10.91
N GLN A 294 3.49 7.74 -10.95
CA GLN A 294 3.18 8.94 -10.16
C GLN A 294 1.80 9.50 -10.50
N GLN A 295 1.42 9.49 -11.78
CA GLN A 295 0.10 9.92 -12.22
C GLN A 295 -1.01 9.06 -11.60
N ILE A 296 -0.86 7.72 -11.59
CA ILE A 296 -1.88 6.84 -11.00
C ILE A 296 -1.90 6.94 -9.46
N GLY A 297 -0.72 7.05 -8.83
CA GLY A 297 -0.58 7.11 -7.37
C GLY A 297 -0.92 8.46 -6.73
N GLN A 298 -1.19 9.50 -7.53
CA GLN A 298 -1.39 10.86 -7.01
C GLN A 298 -2.56 10.93 -6.00
N GLY A 299 -2.25 11.28 -4.75
CA GLY A 299 -3.25 11.41 -3.69
C GLY A 299 -3.85 10.08 -3.22
N VAL A 300 -3.27 8.94 -3.60
CA VAL A 300 -3.73 7.62 -3.19
C VAL A 300 -2.99 7.18 -1.94
N VAL A 301 -3.73 6.98 -0.86
CA VAL A 301 -3.26 6.31 0.36
C VAL A 301 -4.31 5.28 0.73
N VAL A 302 -3.99 4.00 0.52
CA VAL A 302 -4.94 2.90 0.74
C VAL A 302 -5.42 2.90 2.20
N GLY A 303 -6.74 2.87 2.38
CA GLY A 303 -7.39 2.90 3.70
C GLY A 303 -7.81 4.30 4.18
N GLN A 304 -7.39 5.38 3.52
CA GLN A 304 -7.90 6.73 3.80
C GLN A 304 -9.23 6.99 3.10
N SER A 305 -10.14 7.75 3.71
CA SER A 305 -11.45 8.05 3.09
C SER A 305 -11.33 8.57 1.65
N GLY A 306 -12.01 7.92 0.70
CA GLY A 306 -12.06 8.33 -0.71
C GLY A 306 -10.90 7.83 -1.59
N TRP A 307 -9.98 7.02 -1.06
CA TRP A 307 -8.82 6.54 -1.82
C TRP A 307 -9.18 5.71 -3.05
N GLU A 308 -10.24 4.89 -2.99
CA GLU A 308 -10.70 4.07 -4.12
C GLU A 308 -11.15 4.93 -5.30
N GLN A 309 -11.90 6.00 -5.00
CA GLN A 309 -12.40 6.92 -6.02
C GLN A 309 -11.26 7.73 -6.64
N ALA A 310 -10.29 8.17 -5.82
CA ALA A 310 -9.09 8.85 -6.31
C ALA A 310 -8.30 7.94 -7.26
N LEU A 311 -8.02 6.70 -6.84
CA LEU A 311 -7.32 5.71 -7.66
C LEU A 311 -8.05 5.42 -8.97
N GLU A 312 -9.37 5.19 -8.92
CA GLU A 312 -10.17 4.92 -10.12
C GLU A 312 -10.15 6.11 -11.09
N THR A 313 -10.26 7.33 -10.55
CA THR A 313 -10.18 8.57 -11.35
C THR A 313 -8.82 8.69 -12.02
N ASN A 314 -7.73 8.45 -11.28
CA ASN A 314 -6.38 8.54 -11.81
C ASN A 314 -6.12 7.50 -12.91
N LYS A 315 -6.58 6.25 -12.72
CA LYS A 315 -6.49 5.20 -13.75
C LYS A 315 -7.22 5.57 -15.04
N ARG A 316 -8.45 6.09 -14.95
CA ARG A 316 -9.21 6.55 -16.12
C ARG A 316 -8.50 7.67 -16.86
N ASN A 317 -7.97 8.65 -16.13
CA ASN A 317 -7.22 9.77 -16.71
C ASN A 317 -5.95 9.28 -17.40
N PHE A 318 -5.18 8.40 -16.74
CA PHE A 318 -3.99 7.78 -17.32
C PHE A 318 -4.32 7.04 -18.62
N MET A 319 -5.29 6.12 -18.60
CA MET A 319 -5.65 5.32 -19.77
C MET A 319 -6.13 6.18 -20.95
N THR A 320 -6.94 7.20 -20.65
CA THR A 320 -7.44 8.15 -21.66
C THR A 320 -6.30 8.94 -22.29
N ASN A 321 -5.33 9.41 -21.49
CA ASN A 321 -4.15 10.11 -22.01
C ASN A 321 -3.22 9.16 -22.78
N PHE A 322 -3.07 7.92 -22.31
CA PHE A 322 -2.19 6.92 -22.90
C PHE A 322 -2.59 6.56 -24.33
N VAL A 323 -3.88 6.29 -24.57
CA VAL A 323 -4.37 5.93 -25.91
C VAL A 323 -4.33 7.08 -26.92
N GLN A 324 -4.14 8.31 -26.46
CA GLN A 324 -3.99 9.49 -27.30
C GLN A 324 -2.53 9.79 -27.66
N ARG A 325 -1.56 9.09 -27.06
CA ARG A 325 -0.13 9.26 -27.39
C ARG A 325 0.11 8.91 -28.85
N SER A 326 0.98 9.66 -29.52
CA SER A 326 1.32 9.46 -30.94
C SER A 326 1.79 8.03 -31.23
N ARG A 327 2.60 7.45 -30.35
CA ARG A 327 3.04 6.04 -30.44
C ARG A 327 1.85 5.07 -30.47
N PHE A 328 0.80 5.33 -29.68
CA PHE A 328 -0.38 4.48 -29.63
C PHE A 328 -1.25 4.63 -30.87
N THR A 329 -1.55 5.87 -31.27
CA THR A 329 -2.44 6.15 -32.41
C THR A 329 -1.84 5.75 -33.76
N LEU A 330 -0.50 5.71 -33.88
CA LEU A 330 0.20 5.18 -35.06
C LEU A 330 0.05 3.66 -35.21
N ILE A 331 -0.04 2.91 -34.11
CA ILE A 331 -0.18 1.45 -34.13
C ILE A 331 -1.66 1.06 -34.25
N TYR A 332 -2.55 1.83 -33.61
CA TYR A 332 -3.98 1.55 -33.53
C TYR A 332 -4.81 2.64 -34.20
N PRO A 333 -4.88 2.70 -35.55
CA PRO A 333 -5.63 3.72 -36.24
C PRO A 333 -7.13 3.70 -35.87
N ALA A 334 -7.78 4.85 -36.00
CA ALA A 334 -9.21 5.03 -35.70
C ALA A 334 -10.13 4.09 -36.53
N SER A 335 -9.64 3.60 -37.66
CA SER A 335 -10.34 2.70 -38.57
C SER A 335 -10.36 1.23 -38.14
N MET A 336 -9.59 0.82 -37.12
CA MET A 336 -9.63 -0.56 -36.63
C MET A 336 -10.99 -0.90 -36.02
N SER A 337 -11.49 -2.11 -36.30
CA SER A 337 -12.67 -2.62 -35.60
C SER A 337 -12.35 -2.95 -34.14
N ALA A 338 -13.38 -3.06 -33.31
CA ALA A 338 -13.25 -3.47 -31.91
C ALA A 338 -12.51 -4.81 -31.78
N GLN A 339 -12.85 -5.80 -32.60
CA GLN A 339 -12.20 -7.11 -32.59
C GLN A 339 -10.74 -7.01 -32.97
N GLN A 340 -10.41 -6.31 -34.06
CA GLN A 340 -9.01 -6.15 -34.49
C GLN A 340 -8.17 -5.44 -33.43
N PHE A 341 -8.72 -4.40 -32.81
CA PHE A 341 -8.06 -3.66 -31.74
C PHE A 341 -7.84 -4.54 -30.51
N VAL A 342 -8.89 -5.16 -29.97
CA VAL A 342 -8.81 -5.97 -28.75
C VAL A 342 -7.94 -7.21 -28.96
N ASP A 343 -8.01 -7.86 -30.12
CA ASP A 343 -7.19 -9.04 -30.43
C ASP A 343 -5.70 -8.68 -30.56
N ALA A 344 -5.39 -7.52 -31.13
CA ALA A 344 -4.02 -7.02 -31.19
C ALA A 344 -3.44 -6.78 -29.78
N LEU A 345 -4.23 -6.19 -28.87
CA LEU A 345 -3.80 -5.96 -27.49
C LEU A 345 -3.52 -7.27 -26.74
N HIS A 346 -4.41 -8.26 -26.85
CA HIS A 346 -4.19 -9.58 -26.24
C HIS A 346 -2.97 -10.29 -26.83
N THR A 347 -2.79 -10.20 -28.14
CA THR A 347 -1.64 -10.79 -28.83
C THR A 347 -0.33 -10.19 -28.34
N ASN A 348 -0.25 -8.86 -28.20
CA ASN A 348 0.91 -8.17 -27.63
C ASN A 348 1.16 -8.55 -26.17
N ALA A 349 0.09 -8.76 -25.40
CA ALA A 349 0.14 -9.24 -24.02
C ALA A 349 0.59 -10.71 -23.90
N GLY A 350 0.85 -11.40 -25.02
CA GLY A 350 1.22 -12.81 -25.04
C GLY A 350 0.06 -13.76 -24.71
N LEU A 351 -1.19 -13.26 -24.74
CA LEU A 351 -2.39 -14.05 -24.50
C LEU A 351 -3.00 -14.53 -25.81
N VAL A 352 -3.56 -15.73 -25.80
CA VAL A 352 -4.42 -16.21 -26.89
C VAL A 352 -5.78 -15.52 -26.74
N PRO A 353 -6.22 -14.67 -27.69
CA PRO A 353 -7.43 -13.86 -27.49
C PRO A 353 -8.67 -14.69 -27.18
N SER A 354 -8.88 -15.80 -27.88
CA SER A 354 -10.07 -16.65 -27.70
C SER A 354 -10.22 -17.27 -26.31
N SER A 355 -9.14 -17.36 -25.52
CA SER A 355 -9.16 -17.88 -24.16
C SER A 355 -9.11 -16.79 -23.08
N ALA A 356 -8.88 -15.52 -23.45
CA ALA A 356 -8.72 -14.44 -22.49
C ALA A 356 -10.06 -14.02 -21.85
N PRO A 357 -10.21 -14.08 -20.51
CA PRO A 357 -11.47 -13.78 -19.82
C PRO A 357 -12.03 -12.38 -20.09
N ASN A 358 -11.17 -11.36 -20.20
CA ASN A 358 -11.61 -9.99 -20.35
C ASN A 358 -11.87 -9.59 -21.82
N ARG A 359 -11.53 -10.44 -22.80
CA ARG A 359 -11.77 -10.17 -24.21
C ARG A 359 -13.23 -9.78 -24.54
N PRO A 360 -14.27 -10.55 -24.16
CA PRO A 360 -15.64 -10.18 -24.47
C PRO A 360 -16.05 -8.84 -23.83
N VAL A 361 -15.55 -8.54 -22.62
CA VAL A 361 -15.81 -7.28 -21.91
C VAL A 361 -15.18 -6.11 -22.68
N ALA A 362 -13.89 -6.22 -23.04
CA ALA A 362 -13.17 -5.20 -23.80
C ALA A 362 -13.83 -4.90 -25.16
N ILE A 363 -14.33 -5.94 -25.85
CA ILE A 363 -15.07 -5.76 -27.12
C ILE A 363 -16.40 -5.03 -26.90
N SER A 364 -17.12 -5.38 -25.83
CA SER A 364 -18.39 -4.73 -25.48
C SER A 364 -18.19 -3.25 -25.13
N GLU A 365 -17.18 -2.94 -24.30
CA GLU A 365 -16.81 -1.58 -23.91
C GLU A 365 -16.39 -0.73 -25.10
N PHE A 366 -15.62 -1.30 -26.02
CA PHE A 366 -15.23 -0.60 -27.24
C PHE A 366 -16.43 -0.29 -28.14
N ASN A 367 -17.36 -1.24 -28.29
CA ASN A 367 -18.56 -1.08 -29.11
C ASN A 367 -19.67 -0.27 -28.43
N SER A 368 -19.48 0.21 -27.21
CA SER A 368 -20.47 1.01 -26.49
C SER A 368 -20.71 2.40 -27.12
N THR A 369 -19.85 2.80 -28.06
CA THR A 369 -19.80 4.12 -28.69
C THR A 369 -19.05 4.02 -30.03
N THR A 370 -18.73 5.15 -30.66
CA THR A 370 -17.97 5.18 -31.91
C THR A 370 -16.54 4.64 -31.72
N PRO A 371 -16.00 3.81 -32.64
CA PRO A 371 -14.64 3.27 -32.60
C PRO A 371 -13.51 4.30 -32.49
N SER A 372 -13.76 5.56 -32.84
CA SER A 372 -12.82 6.67 -32.71
C SER A 372 -12.79 7.31 -31.31
N ASP A 373 -13.72 6.95 -30.42
CA ASP A 373 -13.81 7.51 -29.07
C ASP A 373 -12.61 7.06 -28.22
N PRO A 374 -11.73 8.00 -27.79
CA PRO A 374 -10.58 7.67 -26.95
C PRO A 374 -10.98 7.01 -25.64
N ALA A 375 -12.14 7.35 -25.07
CA ALA A 375 -12.58 6.78 -23.79
C ALA A 375 -12.91 5.29 -23.92
N ALA A 376 -13.50 4.86 -25.04
CA ALA A 376 -13.80 3.45 -25.29
C ALA A 376 -12.54 2.62 -25.52
N ARG A 377 -11.57 3.18 -26.27
CA ARG A 377 -10.24 2.59 -26.46
C ARG A 377 -9.49 2.45 -25.14
N ALA A 378 -9.57 3.46 -24.29
CA ALA A 378 -8.96 3.46 -22.96
C ALA A 378 -9.55 2.39 -22.04
N ARG A 379 -10.88 2.24 -22.02
CA ARG A 379 -11.56 1.17 -21.25
C ARG A 379 -11.17 -0.22 -21.75
N ALA A 380 -11.24 -0.45 -23.07
CA ALA A 380 -10.85 -1.73 -23.65
C ALA A 380 -9.37 -2.07 -23.38
N LEU A 381 -8.44 -1.10 -23.50
CA LEU A 381 -7.03 -1.32 -23.14
C LEU A 381 -6.87 -1.67 -21.65
N ARG A 382 -7.59 -0.96 -20.78
CA ARG A 382 -7.58 -1.25 -19.35
C ARG A 382 -8.10 -2.64 -19.03
N ASP A 383 -9.18 -3.08 -19.67
CA ASP A 383 -9.74 -4.42 -19.49
C ASP A 383 -8.71 -5.50 -19.85
N VAL A 384 -7.92 -5.31 -20.92
CA VAL A 384 -6.83 -6.24 -21.26
C VAL A 384 -5.69 -6.17 -20.24
N ALA A 385 -5.29 -4.97 -19.81
CA ALA A 385 -4.21 -4.78 -18.84
C ALA A 385 -4.57 -5.30 -17.42
N GLU A 386 -5.85 -5.35 -17.07
CA GLU A 386 -6.38 -5.90 -15.83
C GLU A 386 -6.89 -7.35 -16.00
N ASP A 387 -6.63 -8.00 -17.14
CA ASP A 387 -6.99 -9.40 -17.36
C ASP A 387 -6.30 -10.31 -16.32
N PRO A 388 -7.04 -11.20 -15.63
CA PRO A 388 -6.49 -12.06 -14.60
C PRO A 388 -5.44 -13.04 -15.14
N MET A 389 -5.55 -13.50 -16.39
CA MET A 389 -4.52 -14.33 -17.02
C MET A 389 -3.22 -13.53 -17.21
N LEU A 390 -3.32 -12.28 -17.67
CA LEU A 390 -2.16 -11.42 -17.84
C LEU A 390 -1.49 -11.11 -16.50
N THR A 391 -2.31 -10.79 -15.50
CA THR A 391 -1.83 -10.50 -14.14
C THR A 391 -1.05 -11.67 -13.57
N GLN A 392 -1.56 -12.89 -13.72
CA GLN A 392 -0.91 -14.10 -13.22
C GLN A 392 0.36 -14.45 -14.00
N GLN A 393 0.31 -14.38 -15.34
CA GLN A 393 1.42 -14.77 -16.21
C GLN A 393 2.64 -13.86 -16.01
N GLU A 394 2.41 -12.56 -15.90
CA GLU A 394 3.48 -11.56 -15.93
C GLU A 394 3.98 -11.16 -14.55
N PHE A 395 3.41 -11.70 -13.47
CA PHE A 395 3.76 -11.31 -12.10
C PHE A 395 5.27 -11.40 -11.85
N ASN A 396 5.90 -12.54 -12.15
CA ASN A 396 7.34 -12.72 -11.90
C ASN A 396 8.20 -11.81 -12.78
N ARG A 397 7.85 -11.65 -14.06
CA ARG A 397 8.59 -10.78 -14.99
C ARG A 397 8.53 -9.32 -14.57
N ALA A 398 7.34 -8.86 -14.17
CA ALA A 398 7.13 -7.53 -13.66
C ALA A 398 7.87 -7.34 -12.32
N PHE A 399 7.71 -8.28 -11.38
CA PHE A 399 8.33 -8.20 -10.06
C PHE A 399 9.86 -8.03 -10.14
N VAL A 400 10.54 -8.84 -10.97
CA VAL A 400 11.99 -8.68 -11.20
C VAL A 400 12.33 -7.31 -11.79
N LEU A 401 11.54 -6.80 -12.74
CA LEU A 401 11.80 -5.47 -13.32
C LEU A 401 11.63 -4.36 -12.27
N MET A 402 10.65 -4.50 -11.39
CA MET A 402 10.36 -3.51 -10.35
C MET A 402 11.44 -3.46 -9.27
N GLU A 403 12.21 -4.53 -9.06
CA GLU A 403 13.42 -4.49 -8.24
C GLU A 403 14.44 -3.47 -8.81
N TYR A 404 14.72 -3.51 -10.12
CA TYR A 404 15.63 -2.55 -10.76
C TYR A 404 15.09 -1.13 -10.73
N PHE A 405 13.80 -0.94 -11.00
CA PHE A 405 13.19 0.38 -11.03
C PHE A 405 13.09 1.02 -9.65
N GLY A 406 12.71 0.24 -8.65
CA GLY A 406 12.55 0.71 -7.28
C GLY A 406 13.89 0.89 -6.57
N TYR A 407 14.69 -0.19 -6.47
CA TYR A 407 15.97 -0.13 -5.74
C TYR A 407 17.05 0.62 -6.49
N LEU A 408 17.22 0.33 -7.79
CA LEU A 408 18.39 0.82 -8.53
C LEU A 408 18.09 2.08 -9.36
N ARG A 409 16.81 2.46 -9.48
CA ARG A 409 16.35 3.65 -10.21
C ARG A 409 16.89 3.71 -11.66
N ARG A 410 17.01 2.56 -12.33
CA ARG A 410 17.56 2.45 -13.70
C ARG A 410 16.96 1.27 -14.48
N ASN A 411 17.20 1.23 -15.79
CA ASN A 411 16.88 0.04 -16.59
C ASN A 411 17.88 -1.08 -16.29
N PRO A 412 17.45 -2.36 -16.38
CA PRO A 412 18.34 -3.51 -16.10
C PRO A 412 19.57 -3.57 -16.99
N ASN A 413 19.51 -3.00 -18.20
CA ASN A 413 20.62 -2.97 -19.16
C ASN A 413 21.42 -1.66 -19.16
N ASN A 414 21.20 -0.79 -18.18
CA ASN A 414 22.03 0.40 -17.99
C ASN A 414 23.19 0.11 -17.05
N ALA A 415 24.25 0.92 -17.14
CA ALA A 415 25.43 0.81 -16.28
C ALA A 415 25.02 0.67 -14.80
N PRO A 416 25.70 -0.19 -14.01
CA PRO A 416 26.94 -0.92 -14.35
C PRO A 416 26.78 -2.12 -15.31
N ASP A 417 25.55 -2.52 -15.64
CA ASP A 417 25.28 -3.58 -16.61
C ASP A 417 25.35 -3.05 -18.06
N SER A 418 25.38 -3.98 -19.02
CA SER A 418 25.37 -3.65 -20.46
C SER A 418 24.28 -4.38 -21.26
N ASP A 419 23.55 -5.29 -20.62
CA ASP A 419 22.53 -6.14 -21.22
C ASP A 419 21.51 -6.60 -20.17
N PHE A 420 20.60 -7.50 -20.54
CA PHE A 420 19.58 -8.04 -19.65
C PHE A 420 20.00 -9.34 -18.94
N SER A 421 21.29 -9.70 -18.91
CA SER A 421 21.75 -10.94 -18.28
C SER A 421 21.40 -11.01 -16.80
N GLY A 422 21.55 -9.91 -16.05
CA GLY A 422 21.15 -9.81 -14.65
C GLY A 422 19.64 -9.97 -14.47
N TYR A 423 18.82 -9.33 -15.31
CA TYR A 423 17.36 -9.49 -15.30
C TYR A 423 16.96 -10.95 -15.55
N ASN A 424 17.52 -11.56 -16.59
CA ASN A 424 17.24 -12.95 -16.97
C ASN A 424 17.70 -13.94 -15.88
N PHE A 425 18.81 -13.67 -15.21
CA PHE A 425 19.29 -14.46 -14.08
C PHE A 425 18.27 -14.47 -12.94
N TRP A 426 17.80 -13.30 -12.50
CA TRP A 426 16.85 -13.19 -11.40
C TRP A 426 15.49 -13.77 -11.76
N LEU A 427 15.01 -13.53 -12.98
CA LEU A 427 13.78 -14.15 -13.47
C LEU A 427 13.88 -15.69 -13.49
N GLY A 428 15.00 -16.23 -13.99
CA GLY A 428 15.26 -17.67 -13.97
C GLY A 428 15.27 -18.25 -12.55
N LYS A 429 15.98 -17.59 -11.62
CA LYS A 429 16.06 -18.01 -10.21
C LYS A 429 14.68 -17.95 -9.54
N LEU A 430 13.93 -16.88 -9.74
CA LEU A 430 12.59 -16.72 -9.17
C LEU A 430 11.63 -17.80 -9.69
N ASN A 431 11.65 -18.08 -11.00
CA ASN A 431 10.84 -19.14 -11.60
C ASN A 431 11.23 -20.54 -11.10
N GLN A 432 12.52 -20.81 -10.89
CA GLN A 432 12.99 -22.07 -10.32
C GLN A 432 12.39 -22.35 -8.93
N PHE A 433 12.14 -21.29 -8.14
CA PHE A 433 11.51 -21.39 -6.83
C PHE A 433 10.01 -21.09 -6.86
N GLY A 434 9.35 -21.18 -8.03
CA GLY A 434 7.90 -21.03 -8.16
C GLY A 434 7.38 -19.65 -7.75
N GLY A 435 8.18 -18.58 -7.92
CA GLY A 435 7.82 -17.23 -7.49
C GLY A 435 8.15 -16.93 -6.03
N ASN A 436 8.74 -17.86 -5.28
CA ASN A 436 9.11 -17.62 -3.89
C ASN A 436 10.38 -16.75 -3.79
N TYR A 437 10.18 -15.47 -3.50
CA TYR A 437 11.25 -14.47 -3.44
C TYR A 437 12.24 -14.68 -2.28
N GLN A 438 11.81 -15.31 -1.18
CA GLN A 438 12.67 -15.62 -0.04
C GLN A 438 13.65 -16.75 -0.42
N SER A 439 13.13 -17.82 -1.02
CA SER A 439 13.94 -18.95 -1.51
C SER A 439 14.85 -18.54 -2.67
N ALA A 440 14.39 -17.62 -3.51
CA ALA A 440 15.21 -17.00 -4.54
C ALA A 440 16.22 -15.98 -3.99
N GLU A 441 16.12 -15.59 -2.71
CA GLU A 441 16.91 -14.53 -2.05
C GLU A 441 16.94 -13.20 -2.83
N MET A 442 15.91 -12.94 -3.65
CA MET A 442 15.96 -11.87 -4.65
C MET A 442 15.90 -10.50 -3.96
N VAL A 443 14.83 -10.24 -3.22
CA VAL A 443 14.65 -8.98 -2.48
C VAL A 443 15.82 -8.71 -1.54
N LYS A 444 16.32 -9.76 -0.86
CA LYS A 444 17.53 -9.67 -0.02
C LYS A 444 18.72 -9.14 -0.82
N ALA A 445 18.99 -9.71 -1.99
CA ALA A 445 20.13 -9.34 -2.81
C ALA A 445 20.08 -7.87 -3.26
N PHE A 446 18.90 -7.33 -3.59
CA PHE A 446 18.75 -5.91 -3.93
C PHE A 446 18.92 -5.00 -2.70
N ILE A 447 18.33 -5.35 -1.55
CA ILE A 447 18.46 -4.58 -0.29
C ILE A 447 19.93 -4.46 0.16
N VAL A 448 20.71 -5.54 0.05
CA VAL A 448 22.12 -5.54 0.50
C VAL A 448 23.10 -5.17 -0.60
N SER A 449 22.62 -4.92 -1.83
CA SER A 449 23.47 -4.56 -2.95
C SER A 449 24.24 -3.27 -2.66
N THR A 450 25.51 -3.25 -3.07
CA THR A 450 26.35 -2.04 -2.96
C THR A 450 25.69 -0.86 -3.66
N GLU A 451 25.10 -1.10 -4.83
CA GLU A 451 24.43 -0.07 -5.62
C GLU A 451 23.26 0.59 -4.86
N TYR A 452 22.38 -0.21 -4.24
CA TYR A 452 21.29 0.36 -3.44
C TYR A 452 21.80 1.09 -2.20
N ARG A 453 22.72 0.48 -1.45
CA ARG A 453 23.26 1.06 -0.20
C ARG A 453 23.97 2.39 -0.45
N GLN A 454 24.73 2.50 -1.54
CA GLN A 454 25.49 3.70 -1.91
C GLN A 454 24.60 4.91 -2.26
N ARG A 455 23.29 4.72 -2.47
CA ARG A 455 22.35 5.84 -2.64
C ARG A 455 22.21 6.68 -1.37
N PHE A 456 22.49 6.13 -0.20
CA PHE A 456 22.15 6.76 1.08
C PHE A 456 23.34 6.98 2.02
N GLY A 457 24.46 6.33 1.75
CA GLY A 457 25.66 6.37 2.59
C GLY A 457 26.67 5.32 2.15
N PRO A 458 27.80 5.20 2.87
CA PRO A 458 28.81 4.20 2.57
C PRO A 458 28.30 2.75 2.66
#